data_AF-A0A6L8E5K2-F1
#
_entry.id   AF-A0A6L8E5K2-F1
#
_cell.length_a   1.000
_cell.length_b   1.000
_cell.length_c   1.000
_cell.angle_alpha   90.00
_cell.angle_beta   90.00
_cell.angle_gamma   90.00
#
_symmetry.space_group_name_H-M   'P 1'
#
loop_
_entity.id
_entity.type
_entity.pdbx_description
1 polymer ?
#
loop_
_entity_poly.entity_id
_entity_poly.type
_entity_poly.pdbx_seq_one_letter_code
_entity_poly.pdbx_strand_id
1 'polypeptide(L)'
;MAVALLLAAGALAARPQPAAAESGEAAGEAAAATTLHPGWNMVAWLGPGAEATELFDAIPELEIAFAWDGPSQRYRRLSRESAPRSGLTWLTPGMGLWLRLGGDAAVEWT
;
A
#
# COMPACT_ATOMS: atom_id res chain seq x y z
N MET A 1 0.72 24.22 60.27
CA MET A 1 -0.42 24.75 59.48
C MET A 1 0.12 25.45 58.26
N ALA A 2 -0.12 24.89 57.06
CA ALA A 2 -0.14 25.61 55.80
C ALA A 2 -0.87 24.71 54.78
N VAL A 3 -2.03 25.16 54.32
CA VAL A 3 -2.89 24.52 53.33
C VAL A 3 -2.42 24.99 51.96
N ALA A 4 -2.17 24.08 51.02
CA ALA A 4 -1.88 24.41 49.63
C ALA A 4 -3.00 23.89 48.72
N LEU A 5 -3.58 24.87 48.02
CA LEU A 5 -4.79 24.89 47.22
C LEU A 5 -4.71 23.96 45.99
N LEU A 6 -5.73 23.11 45.81
CA LEU A 6 -5.98 22.38 44.56
C LEU A 6 -6.62 23.35 43.55
N LEU A 7 -5.97 23.61 42.42
CA LEU A 7 -6.58 24.29 41.26
C LEU A 7 -6.92 23.23 40.21
N ALA A 8 -8.20 22.84 40.16
CA ALA A 8 -8.74 22.03 39.08
C ALA A 8 -9.12 22.95 37.92
N ALA A 9 -8.34 22.92 36.84
CA ALA A 9 -8.69 23.58 35.58
C ALA A 9 -9.65 22.66 34.80
N GLY A 10 -10.94 23.03 34.76
CA GLY A 10 -11.94 22.39 33.93
C GLY A 10 -11.73 22.77 32.45
N ALA A 11 -11.26 21.84 31.64
CA ALA A 11 -11.26 21.99 30.20
C ALA A 11 -12.67 21.72 29.66
N LEU A 12 -13.28 22.74 29.05
CA LEU A 12 -14.51 22.63 28.27
C LEU A 12 -14.24 21.71 27.08
N ALA A 13 -14.73 20.47 27.13
CA ALA A 13 -14.61 19.54 26.02
C ALA A 13 -15.50 20.02 24.85
N ALA A 14 -14.88 20.58 23.81
CA ALA A 14 -15.54 20.80 22.53
C ALA A 14 -15.96 19.43 21.99
N ARG A 15 -17.27 19.19 21.83
CA ARG A 15 -17.76 17.97 21.19
C ARG A 15 -17.31 17.99 19.72
N PRO A 16 -16.61 16.96 19.22
CA PRO A 16 -16.33 16.86 17.79
C PRO A 16 -17.66 16.77 17.04
N GLN A 17 -17.89 17.75 16.17
CA GLN A 17 -19.04 17.76 15.28
C GLN A 17 -18.83 16.64 14.24
N PRO A 18 -19.75 15.66 14.11
CA PRO A 18 -19.63 14.65 13.10
C PRO A 18 -19.66 15.34 11.73
N ALA A 19 -18.58 15.19 10.96
CA ALA A 19 -18.56 15.61 9.57
C ALA A 19 -19.72 14.92 8.86
N ALA A 20 -20.59 15.72 8.23
CA ALA A 20 -21.64 15.20 7.38
C ALA A 20 -20.96 14.29 6.35
N ALA A 21 -21.36 13.02 6.33
CA ALA A 21 -20.92 12.07 5.32
C ALA A 21 -21.39 12.59 3.97
N GLU A 22 -20.50 13.23 3.22
CA GLU A 22 -20.69 13.46 1.80
C GLU A 22 -20.92 12.07 1.20
N SER A 23 -22.15 11.86 0.73
CA SER A 23 -22.54 10.62 0.06
C SER A 23 -21.76 10.60 -1.24
N GLY A 24 -20.57 10.00 -1.19
CA GLY A 24 -19.72 9.78 -2.35
C GLY A 24 -20.52 9.05 -3.39
N GLU A 25 -20.81 9.77 -4.47
CA GLU A 25 -21.28 9.22 -5.73
C GLU A 25 -20.44 7.98 -6.03
N ALA A 26 -21.09 6.82 -6.14
CA ALA A 26 -20.43 5.57 -6.46
C ALA A 26 -19.87 5.71 -7.87
N ALA A 27 -18.63 6.20 -7.96
CA ALA A 27 -17.85 6.20 -9.16
C ALA A 27 -17.82 4.75 -9.64
N GLY A 28 -18.46 4.51 -10.79
CA GLY A 28 -18.38 3.22 -11.45
C GLY A 28 -16.92 2.78 -11.49
N GLU A 29 -16.69 1.51 -11.18
CA GLU A 29 -15.38 0.88 -11.02
C GLU A 29 -14.58 0.93 -12.32
N ALA A 30 -14.05 2.12 -12.64
CA ALA A 30 -13.04 2.29 -13.66
C ALA A 30 -11.74 1.82 -13.04
N ALA A 31 -11.21 0.69 -13.53
CA ALA A 31 -9.86 0.26 -13.20
C ALA A 31 -8.91 1.42 -13.49
N ALA A 32 -8.30 1.97 -12.44
CA ALA A 32 -7.37 3.07 -12.58
C ALA A 32 -6.08 2.54 -13.19
N ALA A 33 -5.87 2.81 -14.48
CA ALA A 33 -4.60 2.53 -15.15
C ALA A 33 -3.48 3.27 -14.41
N THR A 34 -2.39 2.57 -14.13
CA THR A 34 -1.20 3.09 -13.48
C THR A 34 -0.02 3.03 -14.44
N THR A 35 0.56 4.19 -14.75
CA THR A 35 1.80 4.27 -15.52
C THR A 35 3.00 3.96 -14.62
N LEU A 36 3.77 2.92 -14.96
CA LEU A 36 5.00 2.54 -14.29
C LEU A 36 6.20 2.98 -15.14
N HIS A 37 7.21 3.59 -14.51
CA HIS A 37 8.41 4.05 -15.22
C HIS A 37 9.59 3.09 -15.01
N PRO A 38 10.61 3.06 -15.90
CA PRO A 38 11.85 2.36 -15.61
C PRO A 38 12.46 2.80 -14.28
N GLY A 39 13.01 1.85 -13.51
CA GLY A 39 13.50 2.08 -12.15
C GLY A 39 12.44 1.77 -11.08
N TRP A 40 12.54 2.46 -9.94
CA TRP A 40 11.71 2.16 -8.75
C TRP A 40 10.37 2.88 -8.78
N ASN A 41 9.29 2.11 -8.59
CA ASN A 41 7.92 2.58 -8.46
C ASN A 41 7.34 2.08 -7.14
N MET A 42 6.53 2.92 -6.49
CA MET A 42 5.77 2.53 -5.31
C MET A 42 4.28 2.54 -5.66
N VAL A 43 3.62 1.40 -5.50
CA VAL A 43 2.23 1.19 -5.87
C VAL A 43 1.48 0.44 -4.76
N ALA A 44 0.16 0.51 -4.78
CA ALA A 44 -0.70 -0.34 -3.95
C ALA A 44 -1.35 -1.41 -4.83
N TRP A 45 -1.38 -2.65 -4.34
CA TRP A 45 -2.16 -3.71 -4.97
C TRP A 45 -3.64 -3.52 -4.64
N LEU A 46 -4.44 -3.17 -5.63
CA LEU A 46 -5.89 -2.94 -5.48
C LEU A 46 -6.73 -4.12 -5.99
N GLY A 47 -6.11 -5.07 -6.68
CA GLY A 47 -6.78 -6.25 -7.22
C GLY A 47 -7.19 -7.26 -6.13
N PRO A 48 -7.92 -8.33 -6.51
CA PRO A 48 -8.18 -9.45 -5.62
C PRO A 48 -6.88 -10.12 -5.18
N GLY A 49 -6.95 -11.01 -4.20
CA GLY A 49 -5.76 -11.78 -3.86
C GLY A 49 -5.31 -12.66 -5.03
N ALA A 50 -4.00 -12.70 -5.28
CA ALA A 50 -3.38 -13.39 -6.41
C ALA A 50 -2.00 -13.98 -6.03
N GLU A 51 -1.48 -14.92 -6.82
CA GLU A 51 -0.11 -15.37 -6.65
C GLU A 51 0.86 -14.25 -7.06
N ALA A 52 1.88 -13.98 -6.24
CA ALA A 52 2.78 -12.87 -6.51
C ALA A 52 3.57 -13.04 -7.82
N THR A 53 3.74 -14.28 -8.29
CA THR A 53 4.37 -14.58 -9.58
C THR A 53 3.60 -14.05 -10.78
N GLU A 54 2.28 -13.82 -10.67
CA GLU A 54 1.45 -13.24 -11.73
C GLU A 54 1.90 -11.81 -12.10
N LEU A 55 2.59 -11.10 -11.20
CA LEU A 55 3.19 -9.79 -11.51
C LEU A 55 4.17 -9.86 -12.68
N PHE A 56 4.87 -10.99 -12.86
CA PHE A 56 5.82 -11.16 -13.95
C PHE A 56 5.17 -11.38 -15.30
N ASP A 57 3.92 -11.85 -15.30
CA ASP A 57 3.12 -12.02 -16.51
C ASP A 57 2.44 -10.70 -16.87
N ALA A 58 1.97 -9.95 -15.87
CA ALA A 58 1.36 -8.63 -16.04
C ALA A 58 2.37 -7.53 -16.40
N ILE A 59 3.60 -7.61 -15.87
CA ILE A 59 4.67 -6.62 -16.06
C ILE A 59 5.93 -7.36 -16.51
N PRO A 60 6.11 -7.62 -17.83
CA PRO A 60 7.27 -8.34 -18.36
C PRO A 60 8.61 -7.73 -17.94
N GLU A 61 8.69 -6.40 -17.85
CA GLU A 61 9.87 -5.61 -17.49
C GLU A 61 10.19 -5.64 -15.97
N LEU A 62 9.35 -6.26 -15.15
CA LEU A 62 9.57 -6.37 -13.71
C LEU A 62 10.80 -7.25 -13.41
N GLU A 63 11.79 -6.65 -12.75
CA GLU A 63 13.01 -7.33 -12.29
C GLU A 63 12.82 -7.91 -10.88
N ILE A 64 12.24 -7.10 -10.00
CA ILE A 64 12.13 -7.39 -8.57
C ILE A 64 10.97 -6.61 -7.94
N ALA A 65 10.27 -7.27 -7.01
CA ALA A 65 9.23 -6.67 -6.19
C ALA A 65 9.53 -6.88 -4.71
N PHE A 66 9.16 -5.89 -3.90
CA PHE A 66 9.20 -5.97 -2.43
C PHE A 66 7.85 -5.59 -1.84
N ALA A 67 7.48 -6.27 -0.75
CA ALA A 67 6.33 -5.91 0.07
C ALA A 67 6.75 -5.88 1.54
N TRP A 68 6.22 -4.93 2.31
CA TRP A 68 6.44 -4.91 3.76
C TRP A 68 5.55 -5.93 4.46
N ASP A 69 6.14 -6.82 5.25
CA ASP A 69 5.40 -7.76 6.11
C ASP A 69 5.42 -7.24 7.55
N GLY A 70 4.33 -6.57 7.93
CA GLY A 70 4.16 -5.93 9.24
C GLY A 70 4.38 -6.89 10.43
N PRO A 71 3.74 -8.06 10.47
CA PRO A 71 3.95 -9.05 11.53
C PRO A 71 5.41 -9.46 11.74
N SER A 72 6.20 -9.63 10.67
CA SER A 72 7.61 -10.03 10.78
C SER A 72 8.63 -8.90 10.65
N GLN A 73 8.16 -7.65 10.55
CA GLN A 73 8.97 -6.42 10.49
C GLN A 73 10.11 -6.50 9.45
N ARG A 74 9.81 -7.04 8.27
CA ARG A 74 10.79 -7.19 7.19
C ARG A 74 10.15 -7.08 5.83
N TYR A 75 10.97 -6.75 4.84
CA TYR A 75 10.57 -6.84 3.44
C TYR A 75 10.59 -8.29 2.96
N ARG A 76 9.50 -8.69 2.31
CA ARG A 76 9.40 -9.91 1.51
C ARG A 76 9.78 -9.56 0.09
N ARG A 77 10.60 -10.40 -0.54
CA ARG A 77 11.16 -10.19 -1.87
C ARG A 77 10.63 -11.23 -2.84
N LEU A 78 10.29 -10.78 -4.05
CA LEU A 78 10.05 -11.59 -5.24
C LEU A 78 11.03 -11.16 -6.34
N SER A 79 11.73 -12.11 -6.97
CA SER A 79 12.49 -11.90 -8.21
C SER A 79 12.34 -13.11 -9.12
N ARG A 80 12.55 -12.96 -10.44
CA ARG A 80 12.45 -14.07 -11.40
C ARG A 80 13.38 -15.23 -11.03
N GLU A 81 14.59 -14.92 -10.57
CA GLU A 81 15.59 -15.90 -10.12
C GLU A 81 15.22 -16.65 -8.84
N SER A 82 14.38 -16.03 -7.98
CA SER A 82 14.03 -16.58 -6.68
C SER A 82 12.66 -17.23 -6.64
N ALA A 83 11.80 -16.99 -7.63
CA ALA A 83 10.52 -17.68 -7.76
C ALA A 83 10.73 -19.18 -8.07
N PRO A 84 9.95 -20.10 -7.45
CA PRO A 84 8.88 -19.87 -6.49
C PRO A 84 9.35 -19.80 -5.02
N ARG A 85 10.64 -19.93 -4.74
CA ARG A 85 11.22 -19.90 -3.36
C ARG A 85 11.29 -18.48 -2.77
N SER A 86 10.53 -17.54 -3.31
CA SER A 86 10.54 -16.14 -2.94
C SER A 86 9.86 -15.94 -1.58
N GLY A 87 10.20 -14.85 -0.88
CA GLY A 87 9.58 -14.51 0.39
C GLY A 87 8.18 -13.90 0.24
N LEU A 88 7.86 -13.38 -0.94
CA LEU A 88 6.58 -12.79 -1.31
C LEU A 88 5.84 -13.76 -2.23
N THR A 89 4.89 -14.51 -1.68
CA THR A 89 4.19 -15.59 -2.39
C THR A 89 2.77 -15.21 -2.80
N TRP A 90 2.12 -14.31 -2.06
CA TRP A 90 0.74 -13.90 -2.26
C TRP A 90 0.61 -12.38 -2.20
N LEU A 91 -0.27 -11.86 -3.05
CA LEU A 91 -0.71 -10.48 -3.05
C LEU A 91 -2.06 -10.39 -2.35
N THR A 92 -2.26 -9.31 -1.60
CA THR A 92 -3.51 -9.05 -0.89
C THR A 92 -3.96 -7.62 -1.16
N PRO A 93 -5.27 -7.34 -1.28
CA PRO A 93 -5.77 -5.98 -1.42
C PRO A 93 -5.19 -5.04 -0.37
N GLY A 94 -4.74 -3.86 -0.81
CA GLY A 94 -4.11 -2.83 0.03
C GLY A 94 -2.62 -3.05 0.31
N MET A 95 -1.98 -4.11 -0.20
CA MET A 95 -0.55 -4.33 -0.03
C MET A 95 0.27 -3.27 -0.78
N GLY A 96 1.18 -2.59 -0.07
CA GLY A 96 2.15 -1.69 -0.69
C GLY A 96 3.30 -2.48 -1.34
N LEU A 97 3.59 -2.18 -2.60
CA LEU A 97 4.63 -2.82 -3.40
C LEU A 97 5.67 -1.79 -3.84
N TRP A 98 6.94 -2.16 -3.68
CA TRP A 98 8.07 -1.51 -4.33
C TRP A 98 8.50 -2.34 -5.52
N LEU A 99 8.25 -1.83 -6.72
CA LEU A 99 8.55 -2.51 -7.98
C LEU A 99 9.76 -1.86 -8.63
N ARG A 100 10.72 -2.66 -9.10
CA ARG A 100 11.77 -2.17 -9.99
C ARG A 100 11.55 -2.73 -11.38
N LEU A 101 11.32 -1.83 -12.32
CA LEU A 101 11.20 -2.15 -13.73
C LEU A 101 12.55 -1.92 -14.41
N GLY A 102 12.92 -2.84 -15.28
CA GLY A 102 13.98 -2.65 -16.26
C GLY A 102 13.46 -1.89 -17.48
N GLY A 103 14.15 -2.08 -18.61
CA GLY A 103 13.77 -1.44 -19.88
C GLY A 103 14.07 0.06 -19.94
N ASP A 104 13.56 0.71 -20.98
CA ASP A 104 13.78 2.12 -21.30
C ASP A 104 12.47 2.91 -21.55
N ALA A 105 11.32 2.26 -21.44
CA ALA A 105 10.00 2.84 -21.66
C ALA A 105 9.06 2.62 -20.46
N ALA A 106 8.05 3.48 -20.34
CA ALA A 106 6.99 3.33 -19.35
C ALA A 106 5.99 2.23 -19.77
N VAL A 107 5.41 1.56 -18.77
CA VAL A 107 4.42 0.48 -18.93
C VAL A 107 3.10 0.92 -18.32
N GLU A 108 2.01 0.80 -19.08
CA GLU A 108 0.65 0.96 -18.55
C GLU A 108 0.19 -0.34 -17.90
N TRP A 109 -0.23 -0.27 -16.64
CA TRP A 109 -0.65 -1.41 -15.85
C TRP A 109 -2.06 -1.22 -15.31
N THR A 110 -2.94 -2.20 -15.52
CA THR A 110 -4.36 -2.20 -15.13
C THR A 110 -4.73 -3.45 -14.37
#